data_AF-A0A849FAT7-F1
#
_entry.id   AF-A0A849FAT7-F1
#
_cell.length_a   1.000
_cell.length_b   1.000
_cell.length_c   1.000
_cell.angle_alpha   90.00
_cell.angle_beta   90.00
_cell.angle_gamma   90.00
#
_symmetry.space_group_name_H-M   'P 1'
#
loop_
_entity.id
_entity.type
_entity.pdbx_description
1 polymer ?
#
loop_
_entity_poly.entity_id
_entity_poly.type
_entity_poly.pdbx_seq_one_letter_code
_entity_poly.pdbx_strand_id
1 'polypeptide(L)'
;MSEILEEKPAKFGLVGFFLGVVALLVILVQLSAFFEPQEAKSVGTTIGEIAAEIKDSAARAMSGEPAPEAPPPPPDYTQEITLAALIAAAAAIVLGGIGLFRHEPSRLPSMAVGFGVSAFVAQYVFWLAILICGTVLLISIIANLDSIVS
;
A
#
# COMPACT_ATOMS: atom_id res chain seq x y z
N MET A 1 -10.37 -42.88 -29.96
CA MET A 1 -10.48 -43.09 -28.51
C MET A 1 -10.35 -41.72 -27.86
N SER A 2 -11.46 -40.98 -27.83
CA SER A 2 -11.55 -39.65 -27.21
C SER A 2 -11.70 -39.87 -25.72
N GLU A 3 -10.59 -39.96 -25.03
CA GLU A 3 -10.53 -39.86 -23.58
C GLU A 3 -10.92 -38.41 -23.26
N ILE A 4 -12.22 -38.21 -23.00
CA ILE A 4 -12.72 -36.98 -22.42
C ILE A 4 -12.05 -36.93 -21.06
N LEU A 5 -10.94 -36.19 -20.97
CA LEU A 5 -10.26 -35.93 -19.71
C LEU A 5 -11.33 -35.39 -18.78
N GLU A 6 -11.72 -36.21 -17.81
CA GLU A 6 -12.58 -35.80 -16.71
C GLU A 6 -11.74 -34.79 -15.90
N GLU A 7 -11.77 -33.53 -16.35
CA GLU A 7 -11.05 -32.44 -15.74
C GLU A 7 -11.57 -32.31 -14.32
N LYS A 8 -10.77 -32.80 -13.37
CA LYS A 8 -11.05 -32.65 -11.95
C LYS A 8 -11.16 -31.14 -11.69
N PRO A 9 -12.30 -30.66 -11.17
CA PRO A 9 -12.54 -29.22 -11.06
C PRO A 9 -11.51 -28.61 -10.11
N ALA A 10 -10.77 -27.62 -10.61
CA ALA A 10 -9.69 -26.93 -9.88
C ALA A 10 -10.24 -25.91 -8.88
N LYS A 11 -11.05 -26.36 -7.92
CA LYS A 11 -11.81 -25.47 -7.02
C LYS A 11 -10.87 -24.67 -6.12
N PHE A 12 -9.83 -25.32 -5.59
CA PHE A 12 -8.85 -24.64 -4.74
C PHE A 12 -7.95 -23.71 -5.57
N GLY A 13 -7.51 -24.16 -6.74
CA GLY A 13 -6.75 -23.34 -7.68
C GLY A 13 -7.50 -22.08 -8.11
N LEU A 14 -8.81 -22.18 -8.40
CA LEU A 14 -9.63 -21.05 -8.83
C LEU A 14 -9.82 -20.01 -7.72
N VAL A 15 -10.17 -20.46 -6.50
CA VAL A 15 -10.35 -19.54 -5.35
C VAL A 15 -9.03 -18.87 -5.01
N GLY A 16 -7.94 -19.64 -4.95
CA GLY A 16 -6.60 -19.09 -4.70
C GLY A 16 -6.18 -18.09 -5.77
N PHE A 17 -6.49 -18.36 -7.04
CA PHE A 17 -6.17 -17.46 -8.15
C PHE A 17 -6.85 -16.10 -7.99
N PHE A 18 -8.17 -16.08 -7.79
CA PHE A 18 -8.89 -14.82 -7.60
C PHE A 18 -8.39 -14.05 -6.38
N LEU A 19 -8.13 -14.75 -5.28
CA LEU A 19 -7.63 -14.13 -4.06
C LEU A 19 -6.25 -13.50 -4.28
N GLY A 20 -5.36 -14.19 -5.00
CA GLY A 20 -4.03 -13.68 -5.34
C GLY A 20 -4.07 -12.48 -6.27
N VAL A 21 -4.94 -12.51 -7.30
CA VAL A 21 -5.12 -11.38 -8.22
C VAL A 21 -5.68 -10.16 -7.49
N VAL A 22 -6.72 -10.33 -6.67
CA VAL A 22 -7.30 -9.23 -5.89
C VAL A 22 -6.26 -8.66 -4.92
N ALA A 23 -5.54 -9.50 -4.20
CA ALA A 23 -4.48 -9.06 -3.31
C ALA A 23 -3.41 -8.24 -4.05
N LEU A 24 -2.93 -8.73 -5.19
CA LEU A 24 -1.94 -8.01 -6.00
C LEU A 24 -2.48 -6.66 -6.48
N LEU A 25 -3.72 -6.62 -6.99
CA LEU A 25 -4.32 -5.37 -7.45
C LEU A 25 -4.45 -4.35 -6.32
N VAL A 26 -4.91 -4.76 -5.14
CA VAL A 26 -5.01 -3.87 -3.97
C VAL A 26 -3.64 -3.30 -3.61
N ILE A 27 -2.59 -4.14 -3.57
CA ILE A 27 -1.22 -3.67 -3.32
C ILE A 27 -0.80 -2.66 -4.40
N LEU A 28 -0.97 -3.00 -5.69
CA LEU A 28 -0.58 -2.09 -6.78
C LEU A 28 -1.32 -0.75 -6.74
N VAL A 29 -2.60 -0.73 -6.38
CA VAL A 29 -3.39 0.50 -6.20
C VAL A 29 -2.83 1.35 -5.05
N GLN A 30 -2.50 0.73 -3.91
CA GLN A 30 -1.88 1.46 -2.80
C GLN A 30 -0.49 2.01 -3.18
N LEU A 31 0.29 1.24 -3.94
CA LEU A 31 1.57 1.73 -4.46
C LEU A 31 1.39 2.90 -5.44
N SER A 32 0.32 2.90 -6.26
CA SER A 32 0.03 4.04 -7.13
C SER A 32 -0.40 5.29 -6.37
N ALA A 33 -1.12 5.14 -5.26
CA ALA A 33 -1.51 6.26 -4.40
C ALA A 33 -0.29 7.01 -3.82
N PHE A 34 0.85 6.33 -3.68
CA PHE A 34 2.11 6.98 -3.28
C PHE A 34 2.61 8.00 -4.32
N PHE A 35 2.29 7.80 -5.59
CA PHE A 35 2.69 8.70 -6.68
C PHE A 35 1.64 9.76 -7.03
N GLU A 36 0.44 9.68 -6.43
CA GLU A 36 -0.55 10.73 -6.64
C GLU A 36 0.00 12.05 -6.08
N PRO A 37 -0.05 13.15 -6.86
CA PRO A 37 0.22 14.46 -6.31
C PRO A 37 -0.72 14.63 -5.13
N GLN A 38 -0.15 14.78 -3.94
CA GLN A 38 -0.93 15.13 -2.76
C GLN A 38 -1.54 16.51 -3.07
N GLU A 39 -2.73 16.57 -3.65
CA GLU A 39 -3.53 17.80 -3.84
C GLU A 39 -4.01 18.35 -2.47
N ALA A 40 -3.25 18.09 -1.41
CA ALA A 40 -3.49 18.51 -0.06
C ALA A 40 -2.82 19.88 0.13
N LYS A 41 -3.60 20.95 -0.05
CA LYS A 41 -3.28 22.34 0.29
C LYS A 41 -1.86 22.77 -0.07
N SER A 42 -1.74 23.53 -1.17
CA SER A 42 -0.56 24.37 -1.46
C SER A 42 0.03 24.90 -0.15
N VAL A 43 1.35 24.78 0.03
CA VAL A 43 2.05 25.22 1.25
C VAL A 43 1.61 26.63 1.67
N GLY A 44 1.30 27.52 0.71
CA GLY A 44 0.75 28.85 0.99
C GLY A 44 -0.67 28.86 1.57
N THR A 45 -1.53 27.92 1.19
CA THR A 45 -2.86 27.71 1.78
C THR A 45 -2.74 27.20 3.21
N THR A 46 -1.88 26.20 3.45
CA THR A 46 -1.63 25.66 4.80
C THR A 46 -1.04 26.72 5.73
N ILE A 47 -0.05 27.49 5.27
CA ILE A 47 0.54 28.59 6.05
C ILE A 47 -0.49 29.70 6.31
N GLY A 48 -1.31 30.05 5.31
CA GLY A 48 -2.36 31.07 5.47
C GLY A 48 -3.44 30.65 6.48
N GLU A 49 -3.83 29.37 6.46
CA GLU A 49 -4.80 28.81 7.38
C GLU A 49 -4.25 28.72 8.80
N ILE A 50 -2.97 28.31 8.96
CA ILE A 50 -2.26 28.36 10.25
C ILE A 50 -2.18 29.80 10.77
N ALA A 51 -1.88 30.79 9.92
CA ALA A 51 -1.80 32.19 10.32
C ALA A 51 -3.17 32.74 10.78
N ALA A 52 -4.24 32.37 10.08
CA ALA A 52 -5.60 32.71 10.48
C ALA A 52 -5.98 32.04 11.81
N GLU A 53 -5.63 30.77 11.98
CA GLU A 53 -5.90 30.00 13.20
C GLU A 53 -5.13 30.55 14.41
N ILE A 54 -3.89 31.02 14.22
CA ILE A 54 -3.11 31.73 15.25
C ILE A 54 -3.79 33.04 15.64
N LYS A 55 -4.23 33.84 14.67
CA LYS A 55 -4.94 35.11 14.92
C LYS A 55 -6.21 34.88 15.73
N ASP A 56 -7.03 33.91 15.32
CA ASP A 56 -8.30 33.62 15.98
C ASP A 56 -8.08 33.00 17.37
N SER A 57 -7.03 32.19 17.53
CA SER A 57 -6.64 31.64 18.83
C SER A 57 -6.12 32.72 19.78
N ALA A 58 -5.36 33.71 19.29
CA ALA A 58 -4.91 34.84 20.08
C ALA A 58 -6.10 35.75 20.49
N ALA A 59 -7.05 35.98 19.60
CA ALA A 59 -8.26 36.75 19.91
C ALA A 59 -9.10 36.08 21.01
N ARG A 60 -9.30 34.75 20.92
CA ARG A 60 -10.03 33.96 21.93
C ARG A 60 -9.31 33.86 23.27
N ALA A 61 -7.98 33.72 23.25
CA ALA A 61 -7.17 33.74 24.46
C ALA A 61 -7.28 35.08 25.20
N MET A 62 -7.38 36.20 24.48
CA MET A 62 -7.61 37.52 25.07
C MET A 62 -9.06 37.72 25.57
N SER A 63 -10.06 37.08 24.96
CA SER A 63 -11.45 37.11 25.42
C SER A 63 -11.76 36.13 26.57
N GLY A 64 -10.82 35.25 26.90
CA GLY A 64 -10.99 34.22 27.93
C GLY A 64 -11.87 33.04 27.48
N GLU A 65 -12.11 32.89 26.18
CA GLU A 65 -12.87 31.78 25.63
C GLU A 65 -12.03 30.49 25.64
N PRO A 66 -12.63 29.33 25.98
CA PRO A 66 -11.94 28.05 25.94
C PRO A 66 -11.51 27.68 24.53
N ALA A 67 -10.36 27.00 24.41
CA ALA A 67 -9.85 26.52 23.13
C ALA A 67 -10.84 25.52 22.49
N PRO A 68 -11.05 25.58 21.16
CA PRO A 68 -11.86 24.58 20.45
C PRO A 68 -11.27 23.18 20.63
N GLU A 69 -12.12 22.16 20.77
CA GLU A 69 -11.67 20.76 20.72
C GLU A 69 -11.08 20.46 19.34
N ALA A 70 -9.91 19.79 19.33
CA ALA A 70 -9.28 19.37 18.09
C ALA A 70 -10.23 18.45 17.31
N PRO A 71 -10.43 18.67 16.00
CA PRO A 71 -11.22 17.77 15.18
C PRO A 71 -10.65 16.34 15.29
N PRO A 72 -11.50 15.30 15.36
CA PRO A 72 -11.01 13.94 15.33
C PRO A 72 -10.20 13.72 14.05
N PRO A 73 -9.04 13.05 14.13
CA PRO A 73 -8.25 12.77 12.95
C PRO A 73 -9.09 11.96 11.96
N PRO A 74 -8.95 12.23 10.65
CA PRO A 74 -9.63 11.43 9.64
C PRO A 74 -9.21 9.96 9.78
N PRO A 75 -10.14 9.01 9.62
CA PRO A 75 -9.81 7.60 9.76
C PRO A 75 -8.85 7.17 8.63
N ASP A 76 -7.71 6.58 9.01
CA ASP A 76 -6.74 6.00 8.09
C ASP A 76 -6.83 4.47 8.12
N TYR A 77 -7.34 3.90 7.03
CA TYR A 77 -7.53 2.45 6.86
C TYR A 77 -6.40 1.80 6.05
N THR A 78 -5.38 2.55 5.64
CA THR A 78 -4.32 2.08 4.72
C THR A 78 -3.59 0.86 5.28
N GLN A 79 -3.27 0.89 6.57
CA GLN A 79 -2.58 -0.23 7.23
C GLN A 79 -3.46 -1.48 7.31
N GLU A 80 -4.75 -1.32 7.62
CA GLU A 80 -5.71 -2.42 7.72
C GLU A 80 -5.95 -3.08 6.36
N ILE A 81 -6.11 -2.26 5.30
CA ILE A 81 -6.28 -2.72 3.92
C ILE A 81 -5.02 -3.47 3.45
N THR A 82 -3.84 -2.93 3.74
CA THR A 82 -2.56 -3.59 3.42
C THR A 82 -2.46 -4.95 4.10
N LEU A 83 -2.79 -5.03 5.40
CA LEU A 83 -2.75 -6.27 6.14
C LEU A 83 -3.74 -7.30 5.58
N ALA A 84 -4.97 -6.89 5.27
CA ALA A 84 -5.97 -7.74 4.65
C ALA A 84 -5.50 -8.28 3.28
N ALA A 85 -4.88 -7.44 2.46
CA ALA A 85 -4.32 -7.84 1.17
C ALA A 85 -3.19 -8.88 1.32
N LEU A 86 -2.29 -8.71 2.30
CA LEU A 86 -1.22 -9.68 2.55
C LEU A 86 -1.74 -11.01 3.07
N ILE A 87 -2.77 -11.00 3.93
CA ILE A 87 -3.45 -12.22 4.38
C ILE A 87 -4.11 -12.94 3.19
N ALA A 88 -4.77 -12.19 2.31
CA ALA A 88 -5.35 -12.73 1.08
C ALA A 88 -4.27 -13.33 0.16
N ALA A 89 -3.12 -12.67 -0.01
CA ALA A 89 -1.99 -13.21 -0.75
C ALA A 89 -1.46 -14.52 -0.15
N ALA A 90 -1.32 -14.60 1.19
CA ALA A 90 -0.88 -15.81 1.87
C ALA A 90 -1.88 -16.97 1.66
N ALA A 91 -3.18 -16.68 1.81
CA ALA A 91 -4.22 -17.67 1.55
C ALA A 91 -4.24 -18.13 0.08
N ALA A 92 -3.94 -17.24 -0.88
CA ALA A 92 -3.82 -17.60 -2.29
C ALA A 92 -2.69 -18.61 -2.53
N ILE A 93 -1.53 -18.38 -1.89
CA ILE A 93 -0.39 -19.30 -1.94
C ILE A 93 -0.76 -20.66 -1.34
N VAL A 94 -1.42 -20.68 -0.17
CA VAL A 94 -1.82 -21.93 0.49
C VAL A 94 -2.84 -22.69 -0.35
N LEU A 95 -3.87 -22.03 -0.87
CA LEU A 95 -4.89 -22.66 -1.72
C LEU A 95 -4.32 -23.16 -3.04
N GLY A 96 -3.40 -22.41 -3.65
CA GLY A 96 -2.65 -22.86 -4.82
C GLY A 96 -1.77 -24.08 -4.50
N GLY A 97 -1.06 -24.07 -3.37
CA GLY A 97 -0.28 -25.23 -2.90
C GLY A 97 -1.16 -26.47 -2.67
N ILE A 98 -2.33 -26.31 -2.04
CA ILE A 98 -3.30 -27.40 -1.84
C ILE A 98 -3.82 -27.92 -3.19
N GLY A 99 -4.13 -27.04 -4.14
CA GLY A 99 -4.56 -27.42 -5.49
C GLY A 99 -3.51 -28.25 -6.22
N LEU A 100 -2.24 -27.85 -6.14
CA LEU A 100 -1.11 -28.63 -6.68
C LEU A 100 -0.97 -29.99 -5.98
N PHE A 101 -1.03 -30.02 -4.65
CA PHE A 101 -0.93 -31.25 -3.86
C PHE A 101 -2.07 -32.25 -4.15
N ARG A 102 -3.29 -31.74 -4.39
CA ARG A 102 -4.47 -32.55 -4.75
C ARG A 102 -4.50 -33.01 -6.21
N HIS A 103 -3.44 -32.71 -6.97
CA HIS A 103 -3.30 -33.00 -8.39
C HIS A 103 -4.46 -32.41 -9.22
N GLU A 104 -4.86 -31.17 -8.90
CA GLU A 104 -5.75 -30.37 -9.76
C GLU A 104 -5.01 -29.91 -11.02
N PRO A 105 -5.73 -29.54 -12.11
CA PRO A 105 -5.14 -28.93 -13.30
C PRO A 105 -4.18 -27.80 -12.93
N SER A 106 -2.87 -28.01 -13.16
CA SER A 106 -1.79 -27.22 -12.54
C SER A 106 -1.76 -25.74 -12.89
N ARG A 107 -2.49 -25.32 -13.93
CA ARG A 107 -2.52 -23.93 -14.42
C ARG A 107 -3.01 -22.95 -13.36
N LEU A 108 -4.22 -23.17 -12.82
CA LEU A 108 -4.82 -22.26 -11.85
C LEU A 108 -4.10 -22.25 -10.50
N PRO A 109 -3.76 -23.40 -9.89
CA PRO A 109 -3.01 -23.44 -8.64
C PRO A 109 -1.61 -22.80 -8.75
N SER A 110 -0.90 -22.99 -9.87
CA SER A 110 0.41 -22.34 -10.09
C SER A 110 0.28 -20.83 -10.22
N MET A 111 -0.76 -20.36 -10.93
CA MET A 111 -1.05 -18.92 -11.03
C MET A 111 -1.41 -18.34 -9.66
N ALA A 112 -2.22 -19.03 -8.85
CA ALA A 112 -2.57 -18.60 -7.49
C ALA A 112 -1.33 -18.34 -6.62
N VAL A 113 -0.38 -19.29 -6.62
CA VAL A 113 0.91 -19.13 -5.93
C VAL A 113 1.70 -17.96 -6.51
N GLY A 114 1.82 -17.87 -7.84
CA GLY A 114 2.55 -16.80 -8.51
C GLY A 114 2.01 -15.40 -8.16
N PHE A 115 0.69 -15.21 -8.25
CA PHE A 115 0.05 -13.94 -7.89
C PHE A 115 0.20 -13.61 -6.41
N GLY A 116 -0.01 -14.59 -5.52
CA GLY A 116 0.20 -14.37 -4.08
C GLY A 116 1.64 -13.99 -3.73
N VAL A 117 2.64 -14.69 -4.28
CA VAL A 117 4.06 -14.35 -4.09
C VAL A 117 4.37 -12.97 -4.66
N SER A 118 3.86 -12.66 -5.86
CA SER A 118 4.10 -11.36 -6.49
C SER A 118 3.55 -10.19 -5.67
N ALA A 119 2.44 -10.37 -4.94
CA ALA A 119 1.89 -9.33 -4.07
C ALA A 119 2.84 -9.01 -2.89
N PHE A 120 3.42 -10.04 -2.26
CA PHE A 120 4.44 -9.85 -1.22
C PHE A 120 5.69 -9.17 -1.77
N VAL A 121 6.19 -9.66 -2.90
CA VAL A 121 7.39 -9.10 -3.55
C VAL A 121 7.16 -7.64 -3.92
N ALA A 122 6.03 -7.30 -4.56
CA ALA A 122 5.70 -5.94 -4.94
C ALA A 122 5.67 -5.01 -3.73
N GLN A 123 5.00 -5.40 -2.64
CA GLN A 123 4.91 -4.60 -1.42
C GLN A 123 6.31 -4.29 -0.86
N TYR A 124 7.14 -5.30 -0.62
CA TYR A 124 8.42 -5.08 0.07
C TYR A 124 9.53 -4.52 -0.82
N VAL A 125 9.59 -4.93 -2.09
CA VAL A 125 10.59 -4.41 -3.04
C VAL A 125 10.35 -2.92 -3.28
N PHE A 126 9.10 -2.48 -3.32
CA PHE A 126 8.78 -1.07 -3.46
C PHE A 126 9.34 -0.23 -2.29
N TRP A 127 9.06 -0.63 -1.06
CA TRP A 127 9.59 0.06 0.12
C TRP A 127 11.12 0.04 0.19
N LEU A 128 11.74 -1.09 -0.18
CA LEU A 128 13.19 -1.19 -0.28
C LEU A 128 13.75 -0.21 -1.32
N ALA A 129 13.12 -0.09 -2.48
CA ALA A 129 13.52 0.84 -3.54
C ALA A 129 13.44 2.30 -3.09
N ILE A 130 12.37 2.68 -2.38
CA ILE A 130 12.22 4.03 -1.80
C ILE A 130 13.32 4.31 -0.77
N LEU A 131 13.62 3.36 0.11
CA LEU A 131 14.67 3.52 1.12
C LEU A 131 16.04 3.75 0.48
N ILE A 132 16.38 2.95 -0.53
CA ILE A 132 17.63 3.10 -1.29
C ILE A 132 17.67 4.47 -1.97
N CYS A 133 16.59 4.85 -2.67
CA CYS A 133 16.48 6.14 -3.35
C CYS A 133 16.63 7.32 -2.38
N GLY A 134 15.92 7.29 -1.26
CA GLY A 134 16.00 8.31 -0.21
C GLY A 134 17.40 8.43 0.40
N THR A 135 18.07 7.30 0.61
CA THR A 135 19.45 7.27 1.14
C THR A 135 20.44 7.91 0.15
N VAL A 136 20.37 7.54 -1.14
CA VAL A 136 21.21 8.12 -2.18
C VAL A 136 20.96 9.62 -2.33
N LEU A 137 19.70 10.05 -2.25
CA LEU A 137 19.32 11.45 -2.32
C LEU A 137 19.89 12.25 -1.13
N LEU A 138 19.77 11.72 0.10
CA LEU A 138 20.34 12.37 1.29
C LEU A 138 21.85 12.53 1.20
N ILE A 139 22.57 11.48 0.78
CA ILE A 139 24.03 11.56 0.56
C ILE A 139 24.36 12.66 -0.45
N SER A 140 23.58 12.74 -1.52
CA SER A 140 23.77 13.74 -2.58
C SER A 140 23.52 15.17 -2.09
N ILE A 141 22.49 15.38 -1.27
CA ILE A 141 22.21 16.69 -0.64
C ILE A 141 23.36 17.09 0.27
N ILE A 142 23.81 16.20 1.16
CA ILE A 142 24.88 16.51 2.11
C ILE A 142 26.18 16.85 1.37
N ALA A 143 26.55 16.06 0.36
CA ALA A 143 27.74 16.33 -0.47
C ALA A 143 27.63 17.68 -1.21
N ASN A 144 26.43 18.04 -1.66
CA ASN A 144 26.21 19.33 -2.32
C ASN A 144 26.29 20.51 -1.33
N LEU A 145 25.74 20.37 -0.13
CA LEU A 145 25.82 21.39 0.92
C LEU A 145 27.27 21.61 1.38
N ASP A 146 28.05 20.53 1.56
CA ASP A 146 29.48 20.62 1.88
C ASP A 146 30.24 21.40 0.79
N SER A 147 29.94 21.15 -0.47
CA SER A 147 30.49 21.90 -1.62
C SER A 147 30.05 23.37 -1.70
N ILE A 148 28.94 23.78 -1.07
CA ILE A 148 28.45 25.17 -1.08
C ILE A 148 29.02 25.97 0.11
N VAL A 149 29.30 25.29 1.23
CA VAL A 149 29.76 25.93 2.47
C VAL A 149 31.29 25.97 2.58
N SER A 150 32.00 25.08 1.90
CA SER A 150 33.47 25.10 1.71
C SER A 150 33.93 26.08 0.63
#